data_AF-A0A4Q3UPY2-F1
#
_entry.id   AF-A0A4Q3UPY2-F1
#
_cell.length_a   1.000
_cell.length_b   1.000
_cell.length_c   1.000
_cell.angle_alpha   90.00
_cell.angle_beta   90.00
_cell.angle_gamma   90.00
#
_symmetry.space_group_name_H-M   'P 1'
#
loop_
_entity.id
_entity.type
_entity.pdbx_description
1 polymer ?
#
loop_
_entity_poly.entity_id
_entity_poly.type
_entity_poly.pdbx_seq_one_letter_code
_entity_poly.pdbx_strand_id
1 'polypeptide(L)' 'REYLASKGVADSRMKSTGYGEEKPIADNKTAAGRAKNRRTEMTVRNY' A
#
# COMPACT_ATOMS: atom_id res chain seq x y z
N ARG A 1 3.97 5.66 -6.65
CA ARG A 1 3.51 5.76 -8.06
C ARG A 1 4.61 6.33 -8.96
N GLU A 2 5.10 7.54 -8.71
CA GLU A 2 6.16 8.18 -9.51
C GLU A 2 7.42 7.33 -9.70
N TYR A 3 7.89 6.68 -8.62
CA TYR A 3 9.03 5.76 -8.70
C TYR A 3 8.82 4.60 -9.68
N LEU A 4 7.60 4.07 -9.80
CA LEU A 4 7.32 2.96 -10.72
C LEU A 4 7.14 3.45 -12.15
N ALA A 5 6.56 4.65 -12.33
CA ALA A 5 6.48 5.30 -13.63
C ALA A 5 7.89 5.57 -14.19
N SER A 6 8.83 6.06 -13.38
CA SER A 6 10.22 6.27 -13.80
C SER A 6 10.98 4.96 -14.10
N LYS A 7 10.50 3.83 -13.60
CA LYS A 7 11.01 2.48 -13.92
C LYS A 7 10.32 1.84 -15.13
N GLY A 8 9.46 2.56 -15.83
CA GLY A 8 8.82 2.11 -17.08
C GLY A 8 7.48 1.39 -16.89
N VAL A 9 6.90 1.40 -15.69
CA VAL A 9 5.53 0.89 -15.50
C VAL A 9 4.55 1.93 -16.04
N ALA A 10 3.78 1.55 -17.07
CA ALA A 10 2.74 2.41 -17.63
C ALA A 10 1.70 2.79 -16.56
N ASP A 11 1.34 4.08 -16.51
CA ASP A 11 0.46 4.61 -15.48
C ASP A 11 -0.93 3.96 -15.47
N SER A 12 -1.44 3.60 -16.66
CA SER A 12 -2.69 2.86 -16.84
C SER A 12 -2.72 1.50 -16.15
N ARG A 13 -1.55 0.92 -15.83
CA ARG A 13 -1.43 -0.38 -15.12
C ARG A 13 -1.34 -0.22 -13.61
N MET A 14 -1.27 1.00 -13.09
CA MET A 14 -1.08 1.28 -11.67
C MET A 14 -2.35 1.87 -11.06
N LYS A 15 -2.89 1.21 -10.04
CA LYS A 15 -3.96 1.76 -9.19
C LYS A 15 -3.42 1.98 -7.79
N SER A 16 -3.51 3.19 -7.29
CA SER A 16 -3.18 3.54 -5.91
C SER A 16 -4.48 3.81 -5.14
N THR A 17 -4.63 3.22 -3.95
CA THR A 17 -5.79 3.45 -3.09
C THR A 17 -5.29 3.61 -1.66
N GLY A 18 -5.67 4.72 -1.00
CA GLY A 18 -5.37 4.96 0.39
C GLY A 18 -6.49 4.41 1.27
N TYR A 19 -6.21 3.39 2.08
CA TYR A 19 -7.19 2.77 2.97
C TYR A 19 -7.25 3.39 4.38
N GLY A 20 -6.36 4.32 4.70
CA GLY A 20 -6.30 4.93 6.04
C GLY A 20 -6.25 3.89 7.16
N GLU A 21 -7.12 4.04 8.15
CA GLU A 21 -7.24 3.13 9.29
C GLU A 21 -8.28 2.02 9.08
N GLU A 22 -8.95 1.96 7.93
CA GLU A 22 -10.07 1.05 7.68
C GLU A 22 -9.64 -0.41 7.50
N LYS A 23 -8.34 -0.67 7.27
CA LYS A 23 -7.79 -2.01 7.08
C LYS A 23 -6.54 -2.25 7.95
N PRO A 24 -6.69 -2.34 9.28
CA PRO A 24 -5.59 -2.67 10.16
C PRO A 24 -5.23 -4.16 10.05
N ILE A 25 -3.94 -4.48 10.12
CA ILE A 25 -3.46 -5.87 10.28
C ILE A 25 -3.01 -6.20 11.70
N ALA A 26 -2.91 -5.19 12.54
CA ALA A 26 -2.55 -5.33 13.94
C ALA A 26 -3.39 -4.37 14.78
N ASP A 27 -3.44 -4.61 16.09
CA ASP A 27 -4.21 -3.78 17.01
C ASP A 27 -3.68 -2.34 17.08
N ASN A 28 -4.52 -1.36 16.74
CA ASN A 28 -4.21 0.07 16.82
C ASN A 28 -4.04 0.57 18.27
N LYS A 29 -4.47 -0.20 19.28
CA LYS A 29 -4.32 0.20 20.68
C LYS A 29 -2.89 0.09 21.20
N THR A 30 -2.04 -0.69 20.52
CA THR A 30 -0.63 -0.84 20.93
C THR A 30 0.30 -0.02 20.03
N ALA A 31 1.38 0.52 20.59
CA ALA A 31 2.40 1.22 19.80
C ALA A 31 3.01 0.30 18.72
N ALA A 32 3.23 -0.97 19.06
CA ALA A 32 3.73 -1.97 18.13
C ALA A 32 2.76 -2.27 16.99
N GLY A 33 1.45 -2.38 17.28
CA GLY A 33 0.44 -2.62 16.24
C GLY A 33 0.23 -1.43 15.32
N ARG A 34 0.23 -0.19 15.85
CA ARG A 34 0.23 1.03 15.01
C ARG A 34 1.45 1.09 14.09
N ALA A 35 2.63 0.73 14.60
CA ALA A 35 3.84 0.68 13.78
C ALA A 35 3.71 -0.33 12.63
N LYS A 36 3.10 -1.50 12.87
CA LYS A 36 2.80 -2.50 11.83
C LYS A 36 1.76 -2.02 10.81
N ASN A 37 0.78 -1.22 11.22
CA ASN A 37 -0.27 -0.72 10.33
C ASN A 37 0.21 0.40 9.38
N ARG A 38 1.30 1.11 9.71
CA ARG A 38 1.93 2.10 8.81
C ARG A 38 2.73 1.41 7.70
N ARG A 39 2.05 0.88 6.69
CA ARG A 39 2.68 0.19 5.56
C ARG A 39 2.01 0.50 4.23
N THR A 40 2.75 0.23 3.16
CA THR A 40 2.26 0.25 1.78
C THR A 40 2.24 -1.17 1.26
N GLU A 41 1.08 -1.66 0.82
CA GLU A 41 0.96 -2.94 0.14
C GLU A 41 1.01 -2.75 -1.38
N MET A 42 1.68 -3.67 -2.07
CA MET A 42 1.73 -3.72 -3.53
C MET A 42 1.28 -5.10 -3.99
N THR A 43 0.20 -5.17 -4.75
CA THR A 43 -0.32 -6.42 -5.32
C THR A 43 -0.12 -6.41 -6.83
N VAL A 44 0.50 -7.47 -7.36
CA VAL A 44 0.63 -7.69 -8.80
C VAL A 44 -0.42 -8.73 -9.22
N ARG A 45 -1.24 -8.41 -10.21
CA ARG A 45 -2.19 -9.36 -10.83
C ARG A 45 -1.67 -9.70 -12.22
N ASN A 46 -1.44 -10.98 -12.48
CA ASN A 46 -1.21 -11.50 -13.82
C ASN A 46 -2.57 -11.85 -14.44
N TYR A 47 -2.77 -11.44 -15.69
CA TYR A 47 -3.87 -11.89 -16.55
C TYR A 47 -3.29 -12.80 -17.62
#